data_AF-A0AAV6ARN7-F1
#
_entry.id   AF-A0AAV6ARN7-F1
#
_cell.length_a   1.000
_cell.length_b   1.000
_cell.length_c   1.000
_cell.angle_alpha   90.00
_cell.angle_beta   90.00
_cell.angle_gamma   90.00
#
_symmetry.space_group_name_H-M   'P 1'
#
loop_
_entity.id
_entity.type
_entity.pdbx_description
1 polymer ?
#
loop_
_entity_poly.entity_id
_entity_poly.type
_entity_poly.pdbx_seq_one_letter_code
_entity_poly.pdbx_strand_id
1 'polypeptide(L)' 'MLEDGKVYIGTGDTPQYLSLRYANRHGIVTGATGTGKTVTLQI' A
#
# COMPACT_ATOMS: atom_id res chain seq x y z
N MET A 1 0.67 16.56 -1.99
CA MET A 1 1.54 16.64 -0.79
C MET A 1 1.36 15.34 -0.04
N LEU A 2 2.44 14.70 0.41
CA LEU A 2 2.34 13.46 1.19
C LEU A 2 1.70 13.77 2.55
N GLU A 3 0.87 12.84 3.03
CA GLU A 3 0.21 12.98 4.32
C GLU A 3 1.09 12.46 5.44
N ASP A 4 1.29 13.29 6.47
CA ASP A 4 2.09 12.91 7.64
C ASP A 4 1.44 11.73 8.40
N GLY A 5 2.28 10.84 8.94
CA GLY A 5 1.84 9.64 9.65
C GLY A 5 1.16 8.57 8.79
N LYS A 6 1.31 8.62 7.46
CA LYS A 6 0.73 7.65 6.52
C LYS A 6 1.70 7.22 5.42
N VAL A 7 1.49 6.01 4.90
CA VAL A 7 2.19 5.47 3.72
C VAL A 7 1.27 5.59 2.51
N TYR A 8 1.77 6.16 1.42
CA TYR A 8 1.05 6.19 0.15
C TYR A 8 1.06 4.77 -0.48
N ILE A 9 -0.11 4.25 -0.83
CA ILE A 9 -0.28 2.89 -1.37
C ILE A 9 -0.52 2.91 -2.88
N GLY A 10 -1.18 3.94 -3.39
CA GLY A 10 -1.54 4.05 -4.80
C GLY A 10 -2.68 5.07 -5.00
N THR A 11 -3.11 5.25 -6.24
CA THR A 11 -4.21 6.15 -6.60
C THR A 11 -5.28 5.36 -7.34
N GLY A 12 -6.52 5.41 -6.81
CA GLY A 12 -7.73 5.00 -7.53
C GLY A 12 -8.45 6.26 -8.05
N ASP A 13 -9.76 6.38 -7.81
CA ASP A 13 -10.49 7.65 -8.05
C ASP A 13 -9.90 8.80 -7.22
N THR A 14 -9.32 8.48 -6.06
CA THR A 14 -8.54 9.40 -5.21
C THR A 14 -7.27 8.71 -4.69
N PRO A 15 -6.24 9.49 -4.25
CA PRO A 15 -5.05 8.96 -3.59
C PRO A 15 -5.39 8.16 -2.33
N GLN A 16 -4.78 6.97 -2.19
CA GLN A 16 -5.00 6.06 -1.07
C GLN A 16 -3.77 5.98 -0.18
N TYR A 17 -4.02 6.06 1.13
CA TYR A 17 -3.00 6.08 2.16
C TYR A 17 -3.30 5.09 3.29
N LEU A 18 -2.28 4.39 3.78
CA LEU A 18 -2.34 3.52 4.95
C LEU A 18 -1.77 4.24 6.17
N SER A 19 -2.57 4.41 7.24
CA SER A 19 -2.06 4.95 8.50
C SER A 19 -1.02 4.01 9.13
N LEU A 20 0.09 4.56 9.62
CA LEU A 20 1.19 3.78 10.20
C LEU A 20 0.75 2.88 11.36
N ARG A 21 -0.28 3.27 12.13
CA ARG A 21 -0.84 2.43 13.21
C ARG A 21 -1.38 1.09 12.71
N TYR A 22 -1.81 1.03 11.45
CA TYR A 22 -2.32 -0.17 10.81
C TYR A 22 -1.24 -0.93 10.04
N ALA A 23 -0.18 -0.24 9.60
CA ALA A 23 0.95 -0.86 8.91
C ALA A 23 1.72 -1.85 9.80
N ASN A 24 1.71 -1.65 11.12
CA ASN A 24 2.33 -2.57 12.09
C ASN A 24 1.51 -3.84 12.37
N ARG A 25 0.39 -4.06 11.66
CA ARG A 25 -0.42 -5.28 11.75
C ARG A 25 -0.05 -6.23 10.62
N HIS A 26 -0.18 -7.53 10.85
CA HIS A 26 0.01 -8.53 9.79
C HIS A 26 -0.97 -8.27 8.63
N GLY A 27 -0.43 -7.87 7.49
CA GLY A 27 -1.16 -7.68 6.24
C GLY A 27 -0.98 -8.86 5.29
N ILE A 28 -1.80 -8.90 4.25
CA ILE A 28 -1.71 -9.88 3.17
C ILE A 28 -1.76 -9.17 1.82
N VAL A 29 -0.84 -9.53 0.92
CA VAL A 29 -0.86 -9.11 -0.49
C VAL A 29 -1.02 -10.37 -1.33
N THR A 30 -2.13 -10.48 -2.06
CA THR A 30 -2.50 -11.66 -2.86
C THR A 30 -2.95 -11.25 -4.27
N GLY A 31 -3.03 -12.21 -5.20
CA GLY A 31 -3.37 -11.99 -6.61
C GLY A 31 -2.75 -13.05 -7.53
N ALA A 32 -3.18 -13.09 -8.80
CA ALA A 32 -2.64 -14.00 -9.81
C ALA A 32 -1.20 -13.65 -10.22
N THR A 33 -0.54 -14.50 -11.01
CA THR A 33 0.77 -14.19 -11.58
C THR A 33 0.68 -12.96 -12.49
N GLY A 34 1.65 -12.05 -12.40
CA GLY A 34 1.68 -10.83 -13.20
C GLY A 34 0.86 -9.65 -12.65
N THR A 35 0.17 -9.79 -11.51
CA THR A 35 -0.64 -8.69 -10.92
C THR A 35 0.14 -7.73 -10.02
N GLY A 36 1.48 -7.69 -10.15
CA GLY A 36 2.30 -6.71 -9.46
C GLY A 36 2.61 -6.95 -7.98
N LYS A 37 2.26 -8.11 -7.38
CA LYS A 37 2.55 -8.41 -5.96
C LYS A 37 4.01 -8.13 -5.53
N THR A 38 4.98 -8.51 -6.37
CA THR A 38 6.40 -8.24 -6.12
C THR A 38 6.67 -6.75 -6.10
N VAL A 39 6.19 -6.03 -7.12
CA VAL A 39 6.34 -4.57 -7.25
C VAL A 39 5.66 -3.82 -6.09
N THR A 40 4.52 -4.30 -5.60
CA THR A 40 3.83 -3.73 -4.42
C THR A 40 4.65 -3.85 -3.13
N LEU A 41 5.49 -4.89 -3.00
CA LEU A 41 6.35 -5.10 -1.83
C LEU A 41 7.76 -4.52 -2.01
N GLN A 42 8.10 -4.10 -3.23
CA GLN A 42 9.36 -3.44 -3.51
C GLN A 42 9.28 -2.00 -3.01
N ILE A 43 10.34 -1.60 -2.32
CA ILE A 43 10.65 -0.21 -1.95
C ILE A 43 11.51 0.42 -3.04
#